data_AF-A0A417L4K3-F1
#
_entry.id   AF-A0A417L4K3-F1
#
_cell.length_a   1.000
_cell.length_b   1.000
_cell.length_c   1.000
_cell.angle_alpha   90.00
_cell.angle_beta   90.00
_cell.angle_gamma   90.00
#
_symmetry.space_group_name_H-M   'P 1'
#
loop_
_entity.id
_entity.type
_entity.pdbx_description
1 polymer ?
#
loop_
_entity_poly.entity_id
_entity_poly.type
_entity_poly.pdbx_seq_one_letter_code
_entity_poly.pdbx_strand_id
1 'polypeptide(L)'
;MKHLVLLLFVAFLCNVNNAFASEMENTPSNENNTTWIVSLSSENHVDYRISNISYSYDSYGYVEKVNFTVSWQYTGPLTNPQVVYIVNIKSGYFDNDLGSFQDSAIGKPSGTKEYSIKLKSPHSSSDIYLSIYGSDGGFD
;
A
#
# COMPACT_ATOMS: atom_id res chain seq x y z
N MET A 1 -37.56 -20.17 -41.15
CA MET A 1 -37.34 -18.73 -40.87
C MET A 1 -37.90 -18.41 -39.50
N LYS A 2 -37.02 -17.98 -38.57
CA LYS A 2 -37.25 -17.02 -37.48
C LYS A 2 -36.01 -17.08 -36.56
N HIS A 3 -35.26 -15.99 -36.53
CA HIS A 3 -34.16 -15.76 -35.60
C HIS A 3 -34.70 -15.65 -34.18
N LEU A 4 -33.98 -16.22 -33.20
CA LEU A 4 -33.66 -15.49 -31.97
C LEU A 4 -32.47 -16.14 -31.26
N VAL A 5 -31.38 -15.40 -31.19
CA VAL A 5 -30.22 -15.64 -30.34
C VAL A 5 -30.55 -15.09 -28.96
N LEU A 6 -30.28 -15.85 -27.89
CA LEU A 6 -30.04 -15.28 -26.58
C LEU A 6 -29.00 -16.12 -25.84
N LEU A 7 -27.75 -15.67 -25.87
CA LEU A 7 -26.71 -16.10 -24.94
C LEU A 7 -27.02 -15.50 -23.57
N LEU A 8 -27.14 -16.34 -22.53
CA LEU A 8 -27.09 -15.92 -21.14
C LEU A 8 -25.71 -16.26 -20.58
N PHE A 9 -24.86 -15.24 -20.57
CA PHE A 9 -23.55 -15.20 -19.94
C PHE A 9 -23.76 -15.01 -18.43
N VAL A 10 -23.55 -16.04 -17.61
CA VAL A 10 -23.46 -15.88 -16.16
C VAL A 10 -21.99 -15.55 -15.84
N ALA A 11 -21.64 -14.28 -15.99
CA ALA A 11 -20.40 -13.75 -15.45
C ALA A 11 -20.55 -13.66 -13.93
N PHE A 12 -19.98 -14.64 -13.23
CA PHE A 12 -19.72 -14.52 -11.79
C PHE A 12 -18.74 -13.35 -11.62
N LEU A 13 -19.26 -12.22 -11.16
CA LEU A 13 -18.50 -11.00 -10.88
C LEU A 13 -17.50 -11.30 -9.75
N CYS A 14 -16.23 -11.41 -10.11
CA CYS A 14 -15.12 -11.28 -9.18
C CYS A 14 -15.19 -9.89 -8.51
N ASN A 15 -15.76 -9.82 -7.31
CA ASN A 15 -15.56 -8.69 -6.41
C ASN A 15 -14.17 -8.78 -5.82
N VAL A 16 -13.16 -8.38 -6.59
CA VAL A 16 -11.87 -7.95 -6.06
C VAL A 16 -11.86 -6.43 -6.24
N ASN A 17 -12.18 -5.72 -5.17
CA ASN A 17 -12.00 -4.27 -5.10
C ASN A 17 -10.49 -3.97 -5.16
N ASN A 18 -9.93 -3.94 -6.37
CA ASN A 18 -8.63 -3.33 -6.60
C ASN A 18 -8.82 -1.82 -6.42
N ALA A 19 -8.54 -1.33 -5.22
CA ALA A 19 -8.38 0.08 -4.97
C ALA A 19 -7.11 0.55 -5.70
N PHE A 20 -7.26 0.98 -6.95
CA PHE A 20 -6.21 1.69 -7.66
C PHE A 20 -6.01 3.05 -6.97
N ALA A 21 -4.81 3.28 -6.45
CA ALA A 21 -4.42 4.56 -5.88
C ALA A 21 -4.48 5.64 -6.98
N SER A 22 -5.38 6.60 -6.80
CA SER A 22 -5.51 7.78 -7.64
C SER A 22 -4.37 8.75 -7.33
N GLU A 23 -3.70 9.25 -8.37
CA GLU A 23 -2.71 10.32 -8.30
C GLU A 23 -3.33 11.58 -7.69
N MET A 24 -2.65 12.22 -6.73
CA MET A 24 -3.05 13.54 -6.24
C MET A 24 -1.82 14.42 -6.01
N GLU A 25 -1.97 15.68 -6.42
CA GLU A 25 -0.96 16.71 -6.53
C GLU A 25 -0.31 17.07 -5.18
N ASN A 26 1.02 17.18 -5.21
CA ASN A 26 1.90 17.40 -4.06
C ASN A 26 1.62 18.73 -3.33
N THR A 27 1.40 18.68 -2.01
CA THR A 27 1.54 19.85 -1.13
C THR A 27 2.42 19.46 0.07
N PRO A 28 3.56 20.15 0.33
CA PRO A 28 4.42 19.77 1.43
C PRO A 28 3.88 20.37 2.74
N SER A 29 3.64 19.52 3.74
CA SER A 29 3.46 19.98 5.12
C SER A 29 4.26 19.12 6.10
N ASN A 30 4.75 19.82 7.12
CA ASN A 30 5.97 19.59 7.84
C ASN A 30 5.85 18.63 9.04
N GLU A 31 6.98 17.98 9.34
CA GLU A 31 7.45 17.45 10.64
C GLU A 31 6.87 16.17 11.29
N ASN A 32 7.84 15.34 11.70
CA ASN A 32 7.79 14.08 12.46
C ASN A 32 7.29 12.81 11.75
N ASN A 33 7.99 12.43 10.67
CA ASN A 33 7.88 11.11 10.05
C ASN A 33 8.69 10.07 10.82
N THR A 34 8.04 9.31 11.71
CA THR A 34 8.63 8.07 12.21
C THR A 34 8.80 7.12 11.03
N THR A 35 10.06 6.92 10.61
CA THR A 35 10.43 5.98 9.55
C THR A 35 10.48 4.58 10.17
N TRP A 36 9.52 3.72 9.85
CA TRP A 36 9.55 2.31 10.25
C TRP A 36 10.08 1.47 9.09
N ILE A 37 11.31 0.98 9.24
CA ILE A 37 11.92 0.01 8.33
C ILE A 37 11.61 -1.37 8.92
N VAL A 38 10.82 -2.17 8.22
CA VAL A 38 10.63 -3.59 8.55
C VAL A 38 11.20 -4.37 7.38
N SER A 39 12.39 -4.92 7.58
CA SER A 39 13.01 -5.86 6.64
C SER A 39 12.60 -7.27 7.02
N LEU A 40 12.03 -8.01 6.07
CA LEU A 40 11.63 -9.41 6.26
C LEU A 40 12.70 -10.31 5.67
N SER A 41 13.41 -11.01 6.55
CA SER A 41 14.46 -11.99 6.29
C SER A 41 15.77 -11.41 5.76
N SER A 42 16.87 -12.09 6.12
CA SER A 42 18.22 -11.82 5.61
C SER A 42 18.41 -12.12 4.11
N GLU A 43 17.37 -12.64 3.45
CA GLU A 43 17.37 -13.07 2.04
C GLU A 43 16.59 -12.10 1.15
N ASN A 44 15.83 -11.17 1.73
CA ASN A 44 15.19 -10.11 0.98
C ASN A 44 16.17 -8.95 0.78
N HIS A 45 16.51 -8.68 -0.47
CA HIS A 45 17.47 -7.63 -0.80
C HIS A 45 16.80 -6.27 -1.04
N VAL A 46 15.54 -6.08 -0.64
CA VAL A 46 14.84 -4.80 -0.79
C VAL A 46 14.78 -4.05 0.53
N ASP A 47 15.37 -2.87 0.55
CA ASP A 47 15.16 -1.88 1.59
C ASP A 47 13.91 -1.06 1.30
N TYR A 48 12.93 -1.11 2.20
CA TYR A 48 11.71 -0.31 2.11
C TYR A 48 11.72 0.85 3.11
N ARG A 49 11.17 2.00 2.71
CA ARG A 49 11.02 3.18 3.55
C ARG A 49 9.65 3.81 3.38
N ILE A 50 8.99 4.15 4.49
CA ILE A 50 7.83 5.04 4.52
C ILE A 50 8.29 6.46 4.89
N SER A 51 7.82 7.46 4.14
CA SER A 51 8.06 8.88 4.42
C SER A 51 6.84 9.74 4.09
N ASN A 52 6.91 11.04 4.37
CA ASN A 52 5.89 12.05 4.03
C ASN A 52 4.47 11.69 4.53
N ILE A 53 4.38 11.20 5.76
CA ILE A 53 3.12 10.80 6.37
C ILE A 53 2.31 12.06 6.69
N SER A 54 1.07 12.11 6.21
CA SER A 54 0.10 13.15 6.53
C SER A 54 -1.30 12.57 6.64
N TYR A 55 -2.21 13.32 7.28
CA TYR A 55 -3.55 12.84 7.62
C TYR A 55 -4.62 13.77 7.04
N SER A 56 -5.71 13.17 6.58
CA SER A 56 -6.95 13.89 6.27
C SER A 56 -8.00 13.55 7.32
N TYR A 57 -8.73 14.56 7.77
CA TYR A 57 -9.67 14.45 8.88
C TYR A 57 -11.11 14.59 8.40
N ASP A 58 -12.01 13.84 9.03
CA ASP A 58 -13.45 13.98 8.83
C ASP A 58 -14.02 15.21 9.56
N SER A 59 -15.33 15.43 9.43
CA SER A 59 -16.03 16.54 10.09
C SER A 59 -16.00 16.50 11.62
N TYR A 60 -15.65 15.36 12.21
CA TYR A 60 -15.56 15.14 13.65
C TYR A 60 -14.13 15.24 14.18
N GLY A 61 -13.16 15.49 13.30
CA GLY A 61 -11.74 15.61 13.65
C GLY A 61 -11.02 14.27 13.79
N TYR A 62 -11.62 13.16 13.32
CA TYR A 62 -10.93 11.86 13.26
C TYR A 62 -10.25 11.70 11.91
N VAL A 63 -9.11 11.01 11.89
CA VAL A 63 -8.41 10.67 10.64
C VAL A 63 -9.29 9.73 9.82
N GLU A 64 -9.59 10.13 8.58
CA GLU A 64 -10.31 9.30 7.60
C GLU A 64 -9.39 8.76 6.50
N LYS A 65 -8.26 9.43 6.23
CA LYS A 65 -7.25 9.00 5.25
C LYS A 65 -5.83 9.25 5.74
N VAL A 66 -4.93 8.37 5.32
CA VAL A 66 -3.48 8.50 5.54
C VAL A 66 -2.81 8.62 4.18
N ASN A 67 -2.00 9.66 4.01
CA ASN A 67 -1.19 9.86 2.82
C ASN A 67 0.29 9.66 3.18
N PHE A 68 1.04 8.98 2.32
CA PHE A 68 2.45 8.68 2.55
C PHE A 68 3.16 8.26 1.26
N THR A 69 4.48 8.25 1.29
CA THR A 69 5.35 7.76 0.21
C THR A 69 6.01 6.47 0.63
N VAL A 70 5.97 5.44 -0.24
CA VAL A 70 6.83 4.26 -0.13
C VAL A 70 7.99 4.41 -1.08
N SER A 71 9.21 4.19 -0.58
CA SER A 71 10.43 4.07 -1.38
C SER A 71 10.98 2.66 -1.25
N TRP A 72 11.55 2.12 -2.31
CA TRP A 72 12.23 0.83 -2.32
C TRP A 72 13.58 0.89 -3.02
N GLN A 73 14.53 0.08 -2.56
CA GLN A 73 15.83 -0.12 -3.18
C GLN A 73 16.23 -1.58 -3.08
N TYR A 74 16.32 -2.25 -4.23
CA TYR A 74 16.87 -3.58 -4.38
C TYR A 74 18.39 -3.53 -4.45
N THR A 75 19.05 -4.42 -3.72
CA THR A 75 20.51 -4.52 -3.58
C THR A 75 21.07 -5.89 -3.96
N GLY A 76 20.21 -6.81 -4.39
CA GLY A 76 20.59 -8.19 -4.70
C GLY A 76 21.08 -8.40 -6.13
N PRO A 77 21.35 -9.66 -6.52
CA PRO A 77 21.98 -9.99 -7.79
C PRO A 77 21.04 -10.08 -9.00
N LEU A 78 19.71 -10.07 -8.79
CA LEU A 78 18.73 -10.25 -9.87
C LEU A 78 18.71 -9.02 -10.81
N THR A 79 18.83 -9.27 -12.12
CA THR A 79 18.71 -8.21 -13.14
C THR A 79 17.28 -7.66 -13.24
N ASN A 80 16.28 -8.48 -12.89
CA ASN A 80 14.86 -8.14 -12.98
C ASN A 80 14.15 -8.55 -11.67
N PRO A 81 14.34 -7.80 -10.57
CA PRO A 81 13.76 -8.15 -9.28
C PRO A 81 12.23 -8.03 -9.31
N GLN A 82 11.57 -8.92 -8.57
CA GLN A 82 10.11 -8.92 -8.39
C GLN A 82 9.80 -8.28 -7.05
N VAL A 83 9.99 -6.96 -6.96
CA VAL A 83 9.68 -6.21 -5.74
C VAL A 83 8.16 -6.26 -5.49
N VAL A 84 7.73 -6.94 -4.43
CA VAL A 84 6.33 -7.05 -4.01
C VAL A 84 6.25 -6.70 -2.54
N TYR A 85 5.25 -5.90 -2.15
CA TYR A 85 5.08 -5.51 -0.76
C TYR A 85 3.61 -5.31 -0.38
N ILE A 86 3.34 -5.51 0.90
CA ILE A 86 2.09 -5.25 1.58
C ILE A 86 2.32 -4.14 2.58
N VAL A 87 1.55 -3.07 2.48
CA VAL A 87 1.51 -2.03 3.52
C VAL A 87 0.35 -2.32 4.45
N ASN A 88 0.62 -2.33 5.76
CA ASN A 88 -0.41 -2.42 6.79
C ASN A 88 -0.49 -1.11 7.56
N ILE A 89 -1.72 -0.65 7.77
CA ILE A 89 -2.08 0.52 8.56
C ILE A 89 -2.86 -0.02 9.76
N LYS A 90 -2.29 0.12 10.94
CA LYS A 90 -2.86 -0.42 12.18
C LYS A 90 -3.08 0.67 13.21
N SER A 91 -3.87 0.35 14.23
CA SER A 91 -3.91 1.18 15.43
C SER A 91 -3.60 0.52 16.76
N GLY A 92 -2.88 1.31 17.57
CA GLY A 92 -2.57 1.03 18.97
C GLY A 92 -1.90 -0.33 19.23
N TYR A 93 -1.82 -0.67 20.52
CA TYR A 93 -1.22 -1.90 21.04
C TYR A 93 -1.99 -3.19 20.66
N PHE A 94 -3.24 -3.04 20.21
CA PHE A 94 -4.15 -4.16 19.91
C PHE A 94 -4.16 -4.55 18.44
N ASP A 95 -3.30 -3.95 17.61
CA ASP A 95 -3.09 -4.38 16.23
C ASP A 95 -4.38 -4.33 15.39
N ASN A 96 -5.28 -3.38 15.69
CA ASN A 96 -6.52 -3.21 14.95
C ASN A 96 -6.19 -2.81 13.51
N ASP A 97 -6.56 -3.66 12.55
CA ASP A 97 -6.33 -3.42 11.13
C ASP A 97 -7.25 -2.29 10.63
N LEU A 98 -6.64 -1.13 10.38
CA LEU A 98 -7.31 0.04 9.79
C LEU A 98 -7.26 0.02 8.27
N GLY A 99 -6.45 -0.84 7.66
CA GLY A 99 -6.29 -0.94 6.22
C GLY A 99 -5.02 -1.71 5.83
N SER A 100 -5.10 -2.43 4.73
CA SER A 100 -3.93 -3.02 4.09
C SER A 100 -4.11 -3.08 2.59
N PHE A 101 -3.00 -3.01 1.86
CA PHE A 101 -2.99 -3.22 0.42
C PHE A 101 -1.65 -3.82 -0.02
N GLN A 102 -1.69 -4.50 -1.16
CA GLN A 102 -0.51 -5.05 -1.81
C GLN A 102 -0.20 -4.21 -3.06
N ASP A 103 1.08 -3.99 -3.32
CA ASP A 103 1.57 -3.42 -4.57
C ASP A 103 2.88 -4.09 -5.00
N SER A 104 3.35 -3.76 -6.21
CA SER A 104 4.56 -4.32 -6.79
C SER A 104 5.27 -3.34 -7.72
N ALA A 105 6.57 -3.56 -7.90
CA ALA A 105 7.45 -2.81 -8.78
C ALA A 105 8.35 -3.77 -9.58
N ILE A 106 7.70 -4.61 -10.39
CA ILE A 106 8.37 -5.65 -11.19
C ILE A 106 9.37 -5.00 -12.17
N GLY A 107 10.63 -5.46 -12.10
CA GLY A 107 11.72 -4.96 -12.95
C GLY A 107 12.17 -3.55 -12.66
N LYS A 108 11.73 -2.98 -11.53
CA LYS A 108 12.15 -1.67 -11.06
C LYS A 108 12.98 -1.86 -9.79
N PRO A 109 14.32 -1.92 -9.89
CA PRO A 109 15.18 -2.14 -8.74
C PRO A 109 15.08 -1.01 -7.71
N SER A 110 14.68 0.18 -8.10
CA SER A 110 14.37 1.25 -7.15
C SER A 110 13.25 2.13 -7.63
N GLY A 111 12.64 2.85 -6.69
CA GLY A 111 11.60 3.81 -7.00
C GLY A 111 10.89 4.32 -5.77
N THR A 112 9.97 5.24 -6.02
CA THR A 112 9.08 5.81 -5.03
C THR A 112 7.65 5.80 -5.57
N LYS A 113 6.67 5.68 -4.67
CA LYS A 113 5.24 5.78 -5.01
C LYS A 113 4.47 6.40 -3.84
N GLU A 114 3.60 7.35 -4.17
CA GLU A 114 2.73 8.03 -3.23
C GLU A 114 1.39 7.31 -3.11
N TYR A 115 0.84 7.29 -1.90
CA TYR A 115 -0.42 6.64 -1.57
C TYR A 115 -1.33 7.57 -0.77
N SER A 116 -2.63 7.42 -0.99
CA SER A 116 -3.71 8.00 -0.18
C SER A 116 -4.71 6.90 0.14
N ILE A 117 -4.73 6.45 1.40
CA ILE A 117 -5.51 5.29 1.82
C ILE A 117 -6.60 5.72 2.79
N LYS A 118 -7.86 5.42 2.44
CA LYS A 118 -8.99 5.58 3.34
C LYS A 118 -8.98 4.50 4.42
N LEU A 119 -9.12 4.91 5.67
CA LEU A 119 -9.18 4.00 6.81
C LEU A 119 -10.53 3.28 6.86
N LYS A 120 -10.52 2.02 7.29
CA LYS A 120 -11.73 1.21 7.54
C LYS A 120 -12.65 1.83 8.59
N SER A 121 -12.07 2.53 9.55
CA SER A 121 -12.77 3.27 10.60
C SER A 121 -12.01 4.54 10.97
N PRO A 122 -12.70 5.65 11.31
CA PRO A 122 -12.03 6.87 11.75
C PRO A 122 -11.18 6.63 13.01
N HIS A 123 -10.02 7.29 13.10
CA HIS A 123 -9.10 7.07 14.21
C HIS A 123 -8.30 8.31 14.63
N SER A 124 -7.67 8.26 15.81
CA SER A 124 -6.74 9.30 16.24
C SER A 124 -5.43 9.20 15.46
N SER A 125 -4.85 10.33 15.05
CA SER A 125 -3.55 10.36 14.36
C SER A 125 -2.38 9.88 15.23
N SER A 126 -2.49 10.00 16.55
CA SER A 126 -1.47 9.53 17.50
C SER A 126 -1.29 8.02 17.51
N ASP A 127 -2.29 7.30 17.04
CA ASP A 127 -2.42 5.86 17.25
C ASP A 127 -2.25 5.09 15.94
N ILE A 128 -1.92 5.75 14.83
CA ILE A 128 -1.77 5.13 13.52
C ILE A 128 -0.31 4.70 13.30
N TYR A 129 -0.14 3.43 12.97
CA TYR A 129 1.16 2.84 12.65
C TYR A 129 1.14 2.28 11.23
N LEU A 130 2.19 2.56 10.46
CA LEU A 130 2.39 1.99 9.14
C LEU A 130 3.57 1.03 9.17
N SER A 131 3.42 -0.11 8.50
CA SER A 131 4.47 -1.12 8.34
C SER A 131 4.44 -1.69 6.93
N ILE A 132 5.60 -2.11 6.45
CA ILE A 132 5.76 -2.76 5.14
C ILE A 132 6.26 -4.19 5.37
N TYR A 133 5.67 -5.13 4.66
CA TYR A 133 6.17 -6.49 4.53
C TYR A 133 6.35 -6.77 3.05
N GLY A 134 7.56 -7.08 2.61
CA GLY A 134 7.84 -7.28 1.20
C GLY A 134 8.81 -8.41 0.92
N SER A 135 9.06 -8.62 -0.38
CA SER A 135 9.96 -9.61 -0.96
C SER A 135 10.53 -9.06 -2.28
N ASP A 136 11.72 -9.53 -2.67
CA ASP A 136 12.30 -9.33 -4.02
C ASP A 136 11.87 -10.42 -5.03
N GLY A 137 11.04 -11.37 -4.59
CA GLY A 137 10.61 -12.55 -5.34
C GLY A 137 11.74 -13.46 -5.77
N GLY A 138 12.88 -13.42 -5.05
CA GLY A 138 13.86 -14.48 -5.10
C GLY A 138 13.22 -15.80 -4.65
N PHE A 139 13.34 -16.82 -5.50
CA PHE A 139 13.25 -18.19 -5.04
C PHE A 139 14.70 -18.64 -4.84
N ASP A 140 15.09 -18.89 -3.60
CA ASP A 140 16.27 -19.73 -3.35
C ASP A 140 15.99 -21.18 -3.81
#